data_AF-A0A8S9J3H7-F1
#
_entry.id   AF-A0A8S9J3H7-F1
#
_cell.length_a   1.000
_cell.length_b   1.000
_cell.length_c   1.000
_cell.angle_alpha   90.00
_cell.angle_beta   90.00
_cell.angle_gamma   90.00
#
_symmetry.space_group_name_H-M   'P 1'
#
loop_
_entity.id
_entity.type
_entity.pdbx_description
1 polymer ?
#
loop_
_entity_poly.entity_id
_entity_poly.type
_entity_poly.pdbx_seq_one_letter_code
_entity_poly.pdbx_strand_id
1 'polypeptide(L)' 'MQIEMVCQENGDEFLEIAHVVRGLGLNILKGVMETRQGRIWAHLIVEAKPHISRLQLFYSLVHLFQQQNPPHSSSFDHQT' A
#
# COMPACT_ATOMS: atom_id res chain seq x y z
N MET A 1 15.64 -1.08 1.81
CA MET A 1 14.48 -0.62 2.61
C MET A 1 13.43 -1.72 2.57
N GLN A 2 12.70 -1.96 3.66
CA GLN A 2 11.71 -3.03 3.75
C GLN A 2 10.31 -2.42 3.91
N ILE A 3 9.34 -3.00 3.22
CA ILE A 3 7.93 -2.63 3.26
C ILE A 3 7.17 -3.88 3.68
N GLU A 4 6.39 -3.76 4.74
CA GLU A 4 5.48 -4.82 5.21
C GLU A 4 4.09 -4.23 5.38
N MET A 5 3.11 -4.85 4.75
CA MET A 5 1.71 -4.43 4.80
C MET A 5 0.81 -5.64 4.98
N VAL A 6 -0.24 -5.50 5.79
CA VAL A 6 -1.32 -6.48 5.86
C VAL A 6 -2.29 -6.19 4.72
N CYS A 7 -2.58 -7.21 3.92
CA CYS A 7 -3.51 -7.16 2.80
C CYS A 7 -4.88 -7.70 3.21
N GLN A 8 -5.90 -7.41 2.39
CA GLN A 8 -7.18 -8.10 2.46
C GLN A 8 -7.04 -9.60 2.15
N GLU A 9 -8.09 -10.37 2.44
CA GLU A 9 -8.09 -11.84 2.31
C GLU A 9 -7.82 -12.34 0.88
N ASN A 10 -8.06 -11.50 -0.13
CA ASN A 10 -7.79 -11.80 -1.53
C ASN A 10 -6.37 -11.37 -2.00
N GLY A 11 -5.65 -10.55 -1.22
CA GLY A 11 -4.28 -10.12 -1.51
C GLY A 11 -4.13 -9.26 -2.76
N ASP A 12 -5.21 -8.66 -3.25
CA ASP A 12 -5.23 -7.86 -4.47
C ASP A 12 -4.37 -6.60 -4.38
N GLU A 13 -4.16 -6.06 -3.17
CA GLU A 13 -3.36 -4.86 -2.97
C GLU A 13 -1.86 -5.07 -3.23
N PHE A 14 -1.36 -6.32 -3.27
CA PHE A 14 0.05 -6.60 -3.47
C PHE A 14 0.61 -5.98 -4.76
N LEU A 15 -0.13 -6.10 -5.88
CA LEU A 15 0.30 -5.56 -7.16
C LEU A 15 0.22 -4.03 -7.19
N GLU A 16 -0.78 -3.44 -6.54
CA GLU A 16 -0.93 -1.99 -6.43
C GLU A 16 0.18 -1.36 -5.58
N ILE A 17 0.54 -2.01 -4.46
CA ILE A 17 1.70 -1.62 -3.65
C ILE A 17 2.97 -1.66 -4.51
N ALA A 18 3.17 -2.73 -5.27
CA ALA A 18 4.33 -2.85 -6.17
C ALA A 18 4.31 -1.77 -7.27
N HIS A 19 3.14 -1.42 -7.78
CA HIS A 19 2.97 -0.35 -8.77
C HIS A 19 3.37 1.01 -8.18
N VAL A 20 2.85 1.37 -7.00
CA VAL A 20 3.20 2.62 -6.30
C VAL A 20 4.69 2.72 -6.01
N VAL A 21 5.31 1.65 -5.51
CA VAL A 21 6.75 1.60 -5.22
C VAL A 21 7.58 1.85 -6.47
N ARG A 22 7.21 1.24 -7.60
CA ARG A 22 7.86 1.47 -8.90
C ARG A 22 7.59 2.87 -9.43
N GLY A 23 6.41 3.43 -9.20
CA GLY A 23 6.06 4.81 -9.55
C GLY A 23 6.91 5.86 -8.83
N LEU A 24 7.39 5.55 -7.62
CA LEU A 24 8.38 6.35 -6.90
C LEU A 24 9.82 6.17 -7.41
N GLY A 25 10.01 5.36 -8.44
CA GLY A 25 11.31 5.05 -9.02
C GLY A 25 12.16 4.11 -8.16
N LEU A 26 11.60 3.41 -7.17
CA LEU A 26 12.34 2.41 -6.39
C LEU A 26 12.37 1.06 -7.11
N ASN A 27 13.51 0.38 -7.05
CA ASN A 27 13.65 -0.97 -7.58
C ASN A 27 13.22 -2.00 -6.53
N ILE A 28 12.25 -2.85 -6.89
CA ILE A 28 11.84 -3.98 -6.05
C ILE A 28 12.81 -5.13 -6.29
N LEU A 29 13.59 -5.48 -5.26
CA LEU A 29 14.57 -6.58 -5.29
C LEU A 29 13.90 -7.92 -4.97
N LYS A 30 12.90 -7.90 -4.09
CA LYS A 30 12.11 -9.07 -3.71
C LYS A 30 10.70 -8.63 -3.35
N GLY A 31 9.71 -9.35 -3.83
CA GLY A 31 8.32 -9.21 -3.41
C GLY A 31 7.77 -10.60 -3.07
N VAL A 32 7.25 -10.76 -1.86
CA VAL A 32 6.62 -12.00 -1.39
C VAL A 32 5.27 -11.66 -0.81
N MET A 33 4.27 -12.46 -1.16
CA MET A 33 2.99 -12.48 -0.47
C MET A 33 2.94 -13.75 0.37
N GLU A 34 2.72 -13.61 1.67
CA GLU A 34 2.78 -14.73 2.61
C GLU A 34 1.70 -14.65 3.67
N THR A 35 1.20 -15.81 4.09
CA THR A 35 0.23 -15.88 5.20
C THR A 35 0.97 -15.98 6.52
N ARG A 36 0.85 -14.95 7.38
CA ARG A 36 1.38 -14.96 8.75
C ARG A 36 0.22 -14.82 9.72
N GLN A 37 0.06 -15.81 10.60
CA GLN A 37 -1.02 -15.83 11.62
C GLN A 37 -2.43 -15.66 11.03
N GLY A 38 -2.71 -16.29 9.89
CA GLY A 38 -4.03 -16.22 9.23
C GLY A 38 -4.31 -14.92 8.48
N ARG A 39 -3.33 -14.01 8.36
CA ARG A 39 -3.43 -12.78 7.55
C ARG A 39 -2.48 -12.83 6.37
N ILE A 40 -2.86 -12.22 5.26
CA ILE A 40 -1.99 -12.07 4.10
C ILE A 40 -1.09 -10.85 4.33
N TRP A 41 0.21 -11.02 4.11
CA TRP A 41 1.22 -9.98 4.21
C TRP A 41 1.92 -9.80 2.87
N ALA A 42 1.98 -8.55 2.42
CA ALA A 42 2.88 -8.11 1.37
C ALA A 42 4.23 -7.74 2.02
N HIS A 43 5.29 -8.43 1.63
CA HIS A 43 6.65 -8.15 2.04
C HIS A 43 7.51 -7.81 0.82
N LEU A 44 7.94 -6.55 0.73
CA LEU A 44 8.81 -6.07 -0.33
C LEU A 44 10.16 -5.59 0.22
N ILE A 45 11.23 -6.02 -0.43
CA ILE A 45 12.58 -5.48 -0.25
C ILE A 45 12.88 -4.61 -1.46
N VAL A 46 13.21 -3.35 -1.21
CA VAL A 46 13.49 -2.38 -2.26
C VAL A 46 14.87 -1.76 -2.08
N GLU A 47 15.49 -1.43 -3.20
CA GLU A 47 16.71 -0.63 -3.23
C GLU A 47 16.39 0.78 -2.71
N ALA A 48 17.16 1.27 -1.74
CA ALA A 48 16.98 2.61 -1.21
C ALA A 48 17.62 3.63 -2.15
N LYS A 49 16.90 4.71 -2.47
CA LYS A 49 17.43 5.83 -3.25
C LYS A 49 17.64 7.06 -2.36
N PRO A 50 18.74 7.83 -2.50
CA PRO A 50 19.04 8.98 -1.63
C PRO A 50 17.95 10.06 -1.59
N HIS A 51 17.20 10.21 -2.68
CA HIS A 51 16.15 11.23 -2.83
C HIS A 51 14.74 10.74 -2.45
N ILE A 52 14.59 9.46 -2.05
CA ILE A 52 13.30 8.91 -1.63
C ILE A 52 13.35 8.63 -0.13
N SER A 53 12.63 9.43 0.62
CA SER A 53 12.46 9.21 2.06
C SER A 53 11.44 8.11 2.35
N ARG A 54 11.56 7.47 3.52
CA ARG A 54 10.55 6.53 4.02
C ARG A 54 9.18 7.19 4.20
N LEU A 55 9.16 8.49 4.53
CA LEU A 55 7.95 9.26 4.73
C LEU A 55 7.19 9.48 3.41
N GLN A 56 7.89 9.84 2.33
CA GLN A 56 7.27 9.94 1.00
C GLN A 56 6.67 8.61 0.55
N LEU A 57 7.43 7.51 0.73
CA LEU A 57 6.94 6.17 0.45
C LEU A 57 5.68 5.86 1.27
N PHE A 58 5.70 6.14 2.58
CA PHE A 58 4.56 5.92 3.46
C PHE A 58 3.34 6.73 3.03
N TYR A 59 3.50 8.01 2.67
CA TYR A 59 2.40 8.84 2.16
C TYR A 59 1.78 8.28 0.89
N SER A 60 2.60 7.86 -0.08
CA SER A 60 2.09 7.27 -1.33
C SER A 60 1.32 5.98 -1.08
N LEU A 61 1.80 5.14 -0.15
CA LEU A 61 1.09 3.92 0.25
C LEU A 61 -0.22 4.25 0.97
N VAL A 62 -0.24 5.16 1.93
CA VAL A 62 -1.49 5.56 2.61
C VAL A 62 -2.52 6.11 1.62
N HIS A 63 -2.09 6.92 0.65
CA HIS A 63 -2.98 7.48 -0.37
C HIS A 63 -3.63 6.38 -1.23
N LEU A 64 -2.89 5.31 -1.57
CA LEU A 64 -3.44 4.14 -2.28
C LEU A 64 -4.66 3.56 -1.53
N PHE A 65 -4.55 3.35 -0.22
CA PHE A 65 -5.63 2.79 0.59
C PHE A 65 -6.81 3.76 0.80
N GLN A 66 -6.55 5.07 0.86
CA GLN A 66 -7.62 6.07 0.94
C GLN A 66 -8.46 6.13 -0.33
N GLN A 67 -7.86 5.90 -1.51
CA GLN A 67 -8.60 5.84 -2.78
C GLN A 67 -9.45 4.58 -2.89
N GLN A 68 -8.98 3.46 -2.33
CA GLN A 68 -9.75 2.21 -2.28
C GLN A 68 -10.92 2.26 -1.30
N ASN A 69 -10.86 3.15 -0.31
CA ASN A 69 -11.91 3.32 0.69
C ASN A 69 -12.23 4.81 0.87
N PRO A 70 -12.89 5.45 -0.12
CA PRO A 70 -13.19 6.87 -0.04
C PRO A 70 -14.01 7.14 1.24
N PRO A 71 -13.74 8.25 1.96
CA PRO A 71 -14.52 8.57 3.14
C PRO A 71 -15.99 8.58 2.73
N HIS A 72 -16.77 7.69 3.32
CA HIS A 72 -18.19 7.51 3.05
C HIS A 72 -18.83 8.90 3.17
N SER A 73 -19.17 9.50 2.03
CA SER A 73 -19.93 10.74 2.02
C SER A 73 -21.26 10.38 2.67
N SER A 74 -21.42 10.71 3.93
CA SER A 74 -22.70 10.71 4.59
C SER A 74 -23.59 11.65 3.78
N SER A 75 -24.44 11.06 2.93
CA SER A 75 -25.62 11.74 2.42
C SER A 75 -26.37 12.27 3.64
N PHE A 76 -26.21 13.55 3.93
CA PHE A 76 -27.18 14.27 4.73
C PHE A 76 -28.40 14.43 3.83
N ASP A 77 -29.26 13.40 3.83
CA ASP A 77 -30.64 13.54 3.40
C ASP A 77 -31.30 14.52 4.38
N HIS A 78 -31.28 15.81 4.03
CA HIS A 78 -32.19 16.78 4.62
C HIS A 78 -33.58 16.50 4.07
N GLN A 79 -34.35 15.72 4.82
CA GLN A 79 -35.78 15.63 4.65
C GLN A 79 -36.47 15.78 6.00
N THR A 80 -36.72 17.02 6.42
CA THR A 80 -38.06 17.58 6.71
C THR A 80 -37.97 19.06 7.05
#